data_AF-X0UPB9-F1
#
_entry.id   AF-X0UPB9-F1
#
_cell.length_a   1.000
_cell.length_b   1.000
_cell.length_c   1.000
_cell.angle_alpha   90.00
_cell.angle_beta   90.00
_cell.angle_gamma   90.00
#
_symmetry.space_group_name_H-M   'P 1'
#
loop_
_entity.id
_entity.type
_entity.pdbx_description
1 polymer ?
#
loop_
_entity_poly.entity_id
_entity_poly.type
_entity_poly.pdbx_seq_one_letter_code
_entity_poly.pdbx_strand_id
1 'polypeptide(L)' 'MGTSLARAGLTCLAAGYQLGIAAWSIYHNRWAQPARAGIPVISVGNVVVGGSGKTPAAMALADRLSRLGRRVG' A
#
# COMPACT_ATOMS: atom_id res chain seq x y z
N MET A 1 24.56 -19.58 15.53
CA MET A 1 25.46 -18.59 14.88
C MET A 1 25.07 -18.25 13.45
N GLY A 2 24.57 -19.18 12.61
CA GLY A 2 24.24 -18.91 11.20
C GLY A 2 23.02 -18.02 10.91
N THR A 3 22.01 -17.97 11.79
CA THR A 3 20.79 -17.17 11.58
C THR A 3 21.03 -15.66 11.77
N SER A 4 21.98 -15.26 12.61
CA SER A 4 22.30 -13.85 12.86
C SER A 4 22.99 -13.18 11.67
N LEU A 5 23.89 -13.90 10.98
CA LEU A 5 24.58 -13.41 9.77
C LEU A 5 23.61 -13.23 8.59
N ALA A 6 22.71 -14.20 8.37
CA ALA A 6 21.68 -14.10 7.34
C ALA A 6 20.74 -12.91 7.60
N ARG A 7 20.33 -12.69 8.87
CA ARG A 7 19.51 -11.54 9.26
C ARG A 7 20.26 -10.23 9.08
N ALA A 8 21.54 -10.16 9.43
CA ALA A 8 22.36 -8.96 9.23
C ALA A 8 22.44 -8.57 7.74
N GLY A 9 22.67 -9.54 6.86
CA GLY A 9 22.65 -9.32 5.41
C GLY A 9 21.30 -8.81 4.92
N LEU A 10 20.21 -9.46 5.34
CA LEU A 10 18.84 -9.00 5.00
C LEU A 10 18.53 -7.62 5.54
N THR A 11 19.02 -7.24 6.73
CA THR A 11 18.82 -5.90 7.28
C THR A 11 19.56 -4.83 6.50
N CYS A 12 20.77 -5.12 6.01
CA CYS A 12 21.50 -4.21 5.12
C CYS A 12 20.74 -3.99 3.81
N LEU A 13 20.23 -5.06 3.20
CA LEU A 13 19.40 -4.97 2.00
C LEU A 13 18.10 -4.19 2.27
N ALA A 14 17.45 -4.45 3.40
CA ALA A 14 16.25 -3.73 3.80
C ALA A 14 16.52 -2.23 4.00
N ALA A 15 17.64 -1.85 4.63
CA ALA A 15 18.01 -0.46 4.81
C ALA A 15 18.19 0.25 3.45
N GLY A 16 18.87 -0.39 2.50
CA GLY A 16 19.00 0.12 1.12
C GLY A 16 17.65 0.30 0.43
N TYR A 17 16.77 -0.70 0.54
CA TYR A 17 15.40 -0.63 -0.01
C TYR A 17 14.59 0.51 0.62
N GLN A 18 14.65 0.69 1.94
CA GLN A 18 13.94 1.75 2.66
C GLN A 18 14.40 3.14 2.23
N LEU A 19 15.71 3.34 2.05
CA LEU A 19 16.24 4.61 1.52
C LEU A 19 15.72 4.87 0.10
N GLY A 20 15.66 3.84 -0.75
CA GLY A 20 15.08 3.94 -2.09
C GLY A 20 13.61 4.35 -2.07
N ILE A 21 12.80 3.71 -1.22
CA ILE A 21 11.37 4.05 -1.05
C ILE A 21 11.20 5.48 -0.51
N ALA A 22 12.04 5.91 0.45
CA ALA A 22 12.00 7.27 0.98
C ALA A 22 12.30 8.31 -0.12
N ALA A 23 13.36 8.08 -0.90
CA ALA A 23 13.71 8.95 -2.02
C ALA A 23 12.59 8.98 -3.09
N TRP A 24 12.03 7.82 -3.43
CA TRP A 24 10.90 7.72 -4.36
C TRP A 24 9.66 8.44 -3.84
N SER A 25 9.33 8.31 -2.55
CA SER A 25 8.19 8.97 -1.94
C SER A 25 8.35 10.49 -1.98
N ILE A 26 9.56 11.02 -1.71
CA ILE A 26 9.85 12.44 -1.83
C ILE A 26 9.65 12.88 -3.29
N TYR A 27 10.23 12.15 -4.24
CA TYR A 27 10.08 12.47 -5.66
C TYR A 27 8.61 12.48 -6.09
N HIS A 28 7.88 11.41 -5.80
CA HIS A 28 6.48 11.28 -6.18
C HIS A 28 5.63 12.40 -5.54
N ASN A 29 5.82 12.70 -4.26
CA ASN A 29 5.03 13.74 -3.60
C ASN A 29 5.32 15.16 -4.11
N ARG A 30 6.49 15.40 -4.75
CA ARG A 30 6.84 16.71 -5.32
C ARG A 30 6.47 16.86 -6.79
N TRP A 31 6.48 15.77 -7.57
CA TRP A 31 6.34 15.83 -9.03
C TRP A 31 5.18 15.01 -9.59
N ALA A 32 4.47 14.22 -8.79
CA ALA A 32 3.29 13.53 -9.27
C ALA A 32 2.20 14.52 -9.68
N GLN A 33 1.49 14.18 -10.76
CA GLN A 33 0.31 14.88 -11.25
C GLN A 33 -0.90 13.95 -11.02
N PRO A 34 -1.60 14.02 -9.88
CA PRO A 34 -2.71 13.12 -9.60
C PRO A 34 -3.87 13.35 -10.56
N ALA A 35 -4.34 12.28 -11.20
CA ALA A 35 -5.54 12.32 -12.02
C ALA A 35 -6.79 12.45 -11.12
N ARG A 36 -7.75 13.26 -11.55
CA ARG A 36 -9.07 13.39 -10.90
C ARG A 36 -10.11 12.61 -11.69
N ALA A 37 -10.76 11.64 -11.04
CA ALA A 37 -11.75 10.76 -11.66
C ALA A 37 -13.15 11.39 -11.82
N GLY A 38 -13.39 12.61 -11.33
CA GLY A 38 -14.71 13.27 -11.37
C GLY A 38 -15.75 12.70 -10.40
N ILE A 39 -15.47 11.57 -9.76
CA ILE A 39 -16.27 10.92 -8.72
C ILE A 39 -15.42 10.59 -7.49
N PRO A 40 -16.01 10.33 -6.31
CA PRO A 40 -15.28 9.88 -5.15
C PRO A 40 -14.62 8.51 -5.39
N VAL A 41 -13.31 8.41 -5.13
CA VAL A 41 -12.53 7.16 -5.28
C VAL A 41 -11.93 6.79 -3.93
N ILE A 42 -12.09 5.54 -3.52
CA ILE A 42 -11.47 4.98 -2.30
C ILE A 42 -10.49 3.89 -2.72
N SER A 43 -9.21 4.07 -2.37
CA SER A 43 -8.17 3.06 -2.61
C SER A 43 -8.05 2.13 -1.40
N VAL A 44 -8.12 0.82 -1.63
CA VAL A 44 -7.91 -0.20 -0.60
C VAL A 44 -6.60 -0.94 -0.89
N GLY A 45 -5.58 -0.65 -0.08
CA GLY A 45 -4.23 -1.21 -0.23
C GLY A 45 -3.69 -1.80 1.07
N ASN A 46 -2.41 -2.16 1.07
CA ASN A 46 -1.72 -2.67 2.25
C ASN A 46 -0.20 -2.47 2.12
N VAL A 47 0.46 -2.37 3.26
CA VAL A 47 1.92 -2.14 3.35
C VAL A 47 2.75 -3.43 3.44
N VAL A 48 2.13 -4.57 3.75
CA VAL A 48 2.82 -5.86 3.81
C VAL A 48 2.58 -6.76 2.58
N VAL A 49 3.59 -7.55 2.23
CA VAL A 49 3.46 -8.59 1.21
C VAL A 49 2.75 -9.81 1.82
N GLY A 50 1.88 -10.46 1.04
CA GLY A 50 1.10 -11.62 1.49
C GLY A 50 -0.38 -11.32 1.83
N GLY A 51 -1.01 -12.33 2.43
CA GLY A 51 -2.45 -12.35 2.74
C GLY A 51 -2.82 -11.42 3.89
N SER A 52 -3.00 -10.13 3.60
CA SER A 52 -3.36 -9.10 4.60
C SER A 52 -4.85 -8.69 4.54
N GLY A 53 -5.71 -9.53 3.96
CA GLY A 53 -7.14 -9.29 3.95
C GLY A 53 -7.64 -8.10 3.11
N LYS A 54 -6.83 -7.56 2.18
CA LYS A 54 -7.21 -6.41 1.33
C LYS A 54 -8.51 -6.68 0.55
N THR A 55 -8.64 -7.88 0.00
CA THR A 55 -9.82 -8.30 -0.77
C THR A 55 -11.06 -8.45 0.13
N PRO A 56 -11.01 -9.20 1.26
CA PRO A 56 -12.10 -9.17 2.25
C PRO A 56 -12.48 -7.75 2.70
N ALA A 57 -11.50 -6.88 2.95
CA ALA A 57 -11.74 -5.51 3.37
C ALA A 57 -12.43 -4.67 2.29
N ALA A 58 -12.00 -4.79 1.03
CA ALA A 58 -12.64 -4.12 -0.11
C ALA A 58 -14.09 -4.59 -0.30
N MET A 59 -14.36 -5.90 -0.17
CA MET A 59 -15.71 -6.44 -0.25
C MET A 59 -16.61 -5.93 0.89
N ALA A 60 -16.10 -5.91 2.12
CA ALA A 60 -16.82 -5.38 3.28
C ALA A 60 -17.13 -3.89 3.14
N LEU A 61 -16.19 -3.11 2.59
CA LEU A 61 -16.38 -1.69 2.31
C LEU A 61 -17.46 -1.48 1.23
N ALA A 62 -17.39 -2.24 0.14
CA ALA A 62 -18.37 -2.17 -0.94
C ALA A 62 -19.78 -2.52 -0.46
N ASP A 63 -19.93 -3.58 0.35
CA ASP A 63 -21.20 -3.95 0.96
C ASP A 63 -21.74 -2.84 1.87
N ARG A 64 -20.87 -2.27 2.73
CA ARG A 64 -21.26 -1.17 3.61
C ARG A 64 -21.74 0.06 2.84
N LEU A 65 -21.04 0.45 1.77
CA LEU A 65 -21.43 1.58 0.93
C LEU A 65 -22.73 1.32 0.18
N SER A 66 -22.93 0.09 -0.31
CA SER A 66 -24.18 -0.34 -0.95
C SER A 66 -25.36 -0.20 0.00
N ARG A 67 -25.21 -0.64 1.26
CA ARG A 67 -26.25 -0.52 2.30
C ARG A 67 -26.56 0.93 2.67
N LEU A 68 -25.63 1.86 2.44
CA LEU A 68 -25.85 3.29 2.59
C LEU A 68 -26.48 3.94 1.34
N GLY A 69 -26.91 3.14 0.36
CA GLY A 69 -27.53 3.61 -0.88
C GLY A 69 -26.54 4.18 -1.89
N ARG A 70 -25.23 3.90 -1.75
CA ARG A 70 -24.22 4.32 -2.73
C ARG A 70 -24.07 3.27 -3.81
N ARG A 71 -23.91 3.72 -5.06
CA ARG A 71 -23.54 2.85 -6.18
C ARG A 71 -22.04 2.55 -6.09
N VAL A 72 -21.69 1.28 -5.96
CA VAL A 72 -20.32 0.77 -6.02
C VAL A 72 -20.16 -0.08 -7.27
N GLY A 73 -19.06 0.08 -7.99
CA GLY A 73 -18.82 -0.57 -9.29
C GLY A 73 -17.82 0.20 -10.12
#